data_AF-A0A2L0CPU1-F1
#
_entry.id   AF-A0A2L0CPU1-F1
#
_cell.length_a   1.000
_cell.length_b   1.000
_cell.length_c   1.000
_cell.angle_alpha   90.00
_cell.angle_beta   90.00
_cell.angle_gamma   90.00
#
_symmetry.space_group_name_H-M   'P 1'
#
loop_
_entity.id
_entity.type
_entity.pdbx_description
1 polymer ?
#
loop_
_entity_poly.entity_id
_entity_poly.type
_entity_poly.pdbx_seq_one_letter_code
_entity_poly.pdbx_strand_id
1 'polypeptide(L)'
;FKAVGSCLAGLCQCGSWGCFDEFNRIDVSVLSVISTQLQTIRSALLMNVKRFNFEGVEIDMDSKVGIFITMNPGYAGRTELPESVKALFRPVVCILPDLEMICLISLFSDGFLAAKVLAKKMTVLYKLAREQLSKQFHYDWGLRGLTAVLRMAGVLKRASPDIQENLVLMRALRDMNYPKFVFDDVPLFLGLIQDLFPGMDCPRVGYPDFNAAVEQALSENNFVLLPEQIDKVVQMYETMMTRHSTMIVGPTGGGKTVVINTLCRAQGILNLPTKLFPVNPKACTVIELYGILDTSTRDWTDGLLSNIFREINRPTERQERRYILFDGDVDALWIEN
;
A
#
# COMPACT_ATOMS: atom_id res chain seq x y z
N PHE A 1 20.35 8.73 -16.14
CA PHE A 1 19.97 9.94 -16.91
C PHE A 1 19.39 9.63 -18.29
N LYS A 2 20.01 8.79 -19.14
CA LYS A 2 19.50 8.47 -20.51
C LYS A 2 18.06 7.94 -20.55
N ALA A 3 17.70 7.07 -19.60
CA ALA A 3 16.32 6.56 -19.48
C ALA A 3 15.32 7.70 -19.21
N VAL A 4 15.64 8.61 -18.28
CA VAL A 4 14.82 9.79 -17.98
C VAL A 4 14.74 10.72 -19.19
N GLY A 5 15.85 10.96 -19.89
CA GLY A 5 15.87 11.73 -21.14
C GLY A 5 14.94 11.15 -22.20
N SER A 6 14.96 9.83 -22.38
CA SER A 6 14.06 9.14 -23.33
C SER A 6 12.58 9.30 -22.93
N CYS A 7 12.26 9.18 -21.64
CA CYS A 7 10.91 9.43 -21.15
C CYS A 7 10.48 10.89 -21.37
N LEU A 8 11.36 11.86 -21.07
CA LEU A 8 11.09 13.28 -21.28
C LEU A 8 10.88 13.62 -22.77
N ALA A 9 11.70 13.07 -23.65
CA ALA A 9 11.53 13.22 -25.10
C ALA A 9 10.20 12.64 -25.57
N GLY A 10 9.78 11.49 -25.03
CA GLY A 10 8.47 10.91 -25.30
C GLY A 10 7.32 11.79 -24.82
N LEU A 11 7.42 12.35 -23.60
CA LEU A 11 6.41 13.26 -23.05
C LEU A 11 6.26 14.54 -23.89
N CYS A 12 7.37 15.12 -24.37
CA CYS A 12 7.37 16.31 -25.20
C CYS A 12 6.69 16.06 -26.56
N GLN A 13 6.96 14.92 -27.19
CA GLN A 13 6.36 14.57 -28.48
C GLN A 13 4.88 14.18 -28.36
N CYS A 14 4.48 13.56 -27.25
CA CYS A 14 3.09 13.17 -27.01
C CYS A 14 2.20 14.30 -26.45
N GLY A 15 2.78 15.34 -25.87
CA GLY A 15 2.02 16.40 -25.18
C GLY A 15 1.36 15.95 -23.88
N SER A 16 1.94 14.93 -23.23
CA SER A 16 1.38 14.32 -22.01
C SER A 16 1.99 14.90 -20.73
N TRP A 17 1.30 14.70 -19.60
CA TRP A 17 1.82 15.09 -18.29
C TRP A 17 2.59 13.93 -17.66
N GLY A 18 3.85 14.17 -17.32
CA GLY A 18 4.68 13.26 -16.54
C GLY A 18 4.62 13.62 -15.06
N CYS A 19 4.07 12.74 -14.24
CA CYS A 19 4.09 12.83 -12.79
C CYS A 19 5.14 11.85 -12.25
N PHE A 20 6.32 12.35 -11.93
CA PHE A 20 7.42 11.55 -11.40
C PHE A 20 7.33 11.49 -9.87
N ASP A 21 6.95 10.33 -9.36
CA ASP A 21 6.87 10.08 -7.93
C ASP A 21 8.26 9.86 -7.33
N GLU A 22 8.47 10.30 -6.08
CA GLU A 22 9.71 10.10 -5.30
C GLU A 22 10.99 10.55 -6.01
N PHE A 23 10.92 11.67 -6.72
CA PHE A 23 12.01 12.19 -7.58
C PHE A 23 13.33 12.42 -6.83
N ASN A 24 13.26 12.61 -5.51
CA ASN A 24 14.40 12.82 -4.62
C ASN A 24 15.15 11.54 -4.20
N ARG A 25 14.80 10.38 -4.76
CA ARG A 25 15.62 9.16 -4.69
C ARG A 25 16.68 9.05 -5.78
N ILE A 26 16.58 9.86 -6.84
CA ILE A 26 17.55 9.84 -7.93
C ILE A 26 18.88 10.39 -7.41
N ASP A 27 19.98 9.74 -7.79
CA ASP A 27 21.33 10.19 -7.45
C ASP A 27 21.59 11.64 -7.89
N VAL A 28 22.27 12.41 -7.03
CA VAL A 28 22.51 13.85 -7.21
C VAL A 28 23.29 14.14 -8.50
N SER A 29 24.22 13.27 -8.90
CA SER A 29 24.96 13.40 -10.16
C SER A 29 24.04 13.29 -11.37
N VAL A 30 23.05 12.40 -11.31
CA VAL A 30 22.05 12.18 -12.36
C VAL A 30 21.05 13.34 -12.41
N LEU A 31 20.63 13.86 -11.25
CA LEU A 31 19.75 15.02 -11.14
C LEU A 31 20.35 16.27 -11.82
N SER A 32 21.66 16.45 -11.71
CA SER A 32 22.36 17.57 -12.34
C SER A 32 22.25 17.54 -13.87
N VAL A 33 22.35 16.35 -14.48
CA VAL A 33 22.16 16.18 -15.93
C VAL A 33 20.69 16.38 -16.32
N ILE A 34 19.76 15.86 -15.52
CA ILE A 34 18.32 16.03 -15.74
C ILE A 34 17.93 17.52 -15.66
N SER A 35 18.58 18.30 -14.79
CA SER A 35 18.38 19.76 -14.72
C SER A 35 18.58 20.43 -16.08
N THR A 36 19.64 20.05 -16.81
CA THR A 36 19.91 20.59 -18.15
C THR A 36 18.83 20.17 -19.14
N GLN A 37 18.42 18.90 -19.11
CA GLN A 37 17.32 18.39 -19.97
C GLN A 37 16.02 19.17 -19.73
N LEU A 38 15.63 19.35 -18.47
CA LEU A 38 14.44 20.11 -18.08
C LEU A 38 14.53 21.58 -18.48
N GLN A 39 15.71 22.20 -18.34
CA GLN A 39 15.93 23.59 -18.75
C GLN A 39 15.78 23.77 -20.27
N THR A 40 16.25 22.81 -21.07
CA THR A 40 16.06 22.81 -22.53
C THR A 40 14.58 22.74 -22.89
N ILE A 41 13.82 21.84 -22.26
CA ILE A 41 12.37 21.70 -22.48
C ILE A 41 11.63 22.98 -22.06
N ARG A 42 11.95 23.53 -20.89
CA ARG A 42 11.38 24.80 -20.41
C ARG A 42 11.65 25.95 -21.36
N SER A 43 12.86 26.05 -21.90
CA SER A 43 13.23 27.11 -22.84
C SER A 43 12.45 26.97 -24.15
N ALA A 44 12.28 25.74 -24.66
CA ALA A 44 11.46 25.45 -25.83
C ALA A 44 9.98 25.83 -25.61
N LEU A 45 9.42 25.53 -24.43
CA LEU A 45 8.07 25.95 -24.04
C LEU A 45 7.91 27.47 -24.03
N LEU A 46 8.86 28.19 -23.42
CA LEU A 46 8.82 29.65 -23.31
C LEU A 46 8.95 30.34 -24.68
N MET A 47 9.76 29.78 -25.58
CA MET A 47 9.91 30.27 -26.95
C MET A 47 8.78 29.82 -27.89
N ASN A 48 7.89 28.93 -27.42
CA ASN A 48 6.78 28.37 -28.19
C ASN A 48 7.21 27.76 -29.53
N VAL A 49 8.35 27.04 -29.52
CA VAL A 49 8.88 26.38 -30.72
C VAL A 49 8.16 25.05 -30.97
N LYS A 50 7.94 24.71 -32.25
CA LYS A 50 7.31 23.43 -32.66
C LYS A 50 8.31 22.27 -32.70
N ARG A 51 9.59 22.58 -32.85
CA ARG A 51 10.72 21.63 -32.87
C ARG A 51 11.88 22.22 -32.11
N PHE A 52 12.63 21.37 -31.43
CA PHE A 52 13.82 21.78 -30.71
C PHE A 52 14.83 20.64 -30.66
N ASN A 53 16.09 21.00 -30.48
CA ASN A 53 17.16 20.02 -30.29
C ASN A 53 17.19 19.54 -28.84
N PHE A 54 16.96 18.25 -28.63
CA PHE A 54 17.01 17.59 -27.33
C PHE A 54 18.01 16.43 -27.37
N GLU A 55 19.04 16.48 -26.52
CA GLU A 55 20.14 15.49 -26.49
C GLU A 55 20.81 15.21 -27.86
N GLY A 56 20.86 16.22 -28.74
CA GLY A 56 21.48 16.11 -30.07
C GLY A 56 20.54 15.61 -31.17
N VAL A 57 19.27 15.38 -30.86
CA VAL A 57 18.23 14.98 -31.83
C VAL A 57 17.16 16.06 -31.89
N GLU A 58 16.76 16.44 -33.11
CA GLU A 58 15.62 17.33 -33.30
C GLU A 58 14.32 16.55 -33.06
N ILE A 59 13.54 16.99 -32.07
CA ILE A 59 12.25 16.36 -31.71
C ILE A 59 11.11 17.37 -31.84
N ASP A 60 9.92 16.84 -32.14
CA ASP A 60 8.68 17.62 -32.11
C ASP A 60 8.31 18.00 -30.67
N MET A 61 7.72 19.19 -30.51
CA MET A 61 7.34 19.75 -29.23
C MET A 61 5.84 20.07 -29.19
N ASP A 62 5.09 19.38 -28.34
CA ASP A 62 3.71 19.73 -28.01
C ASP A 62 3.66 20.59 -26.75
N SER A 63 3.06 21.78 -26.87
CA SER A 63 2.90 22.76 -25.78
C SER A 63 2.09 22.27 -24.58
N LYS A 64 1.35 21.16 -24.71
CA LYS A 64 0.54 20.57 -23.64
C LYS A 64 1.36 19.79 -22.62
N VAL A 65 2.64 19.51 -22.90
CA VAL A 65 3.52 18.77 -22.00
C VAL A 65 3.58 19.44 -20.63
N GLY A 66 3.51 18.62 -19.58
CA GLY A 66 3.60 19.05 -18.18
C GLY A 66 4.53 18.11 -17.42
N ILE A 67 5.37 18.66 -16.55
CA ILE A 67 6.30 17.88 -15.75
C ILE A 67 6.07 18.22 -14.28
N PHE A 68 5.69 17.21 -13.51
CA PHE A 68 5.41 17.31 -12.09
C PHE A 68 6.28 16.30 -11.36
N ILE A 69 6.76 16.71 -10.19
CA ILE A 69 7.55 15.85 -9.32
C ILE A 69 6.91 15.85 -7.94
N THR A 70 6.98 14.71 -7.26
CA THR A 70 6.75 14.65 -5.82
C THR A 70 8.10 14.45 -5.12
N MET A 71 8.20 15.01 -3.92
CA MET A 71 9.32 14.77 -3.04
C MET A 71 8.80 14.68 -1.63
N ASN A 72 9.37 13.78 -0.85
CA ASN A 72 9.03 13.59 0.56
C ASN A 72 10.31 13.78 1.37
N PRO A 73 10.60 15.01 1.82
CA PRO A 73 11.80 15.31 2.61
C PRO A 73 11.84 14.54 3.92
N GLY A 74 13.03 14.23 4.43
CA GLY A 74 13.23 13.69 5.79
C GLY A 74 13.02 12.17 5.95
N TYR A 75 12.76 11.44 4.87
CA TYR A 75 12.74 9.97 4.89
C TYR A 75 14.12 9.40 4.52
N ALA A 76 14.44 8.23 5.09
CA ALA A 76 15.69 7.53 4.82
C ALA A 76 15.88 7.23 3.32
N GLY A 77 17.12 7.34 2.84
CA GLY A 77 17.45 7.09 1.42
C GLY A 77 17.02 8.20 0.45
N ARG A 78 16.48 9.32 0.94
CA ARG A 78 16.10 10.45 0.10
C ARG A 78 17.07 11.62 0.27
N THR A 79 17.48 12.21 -0.86
CA THR A 79 18.39 13.36 -0.88
C THR A 79 17.61 14.66 -1.01
N GLU A 80 18.21 15.79 -0.61
CA GLU A 80 17.65 17.08 -1.00
C GLU A 80 17.94 17.35 -2.47
N LEU A 81 16.96 17.94 -3.16
CA LEU A 81 17.15 18.33 -4.55
C LEU A 81 18.18 19.45 -4.67
N PRO A 82 19.07 19.41 -5.68
CA PRO A 82 19.95 20.52 -6.00
C PRO A 82 19.19 21.81 -6.28
N GLU A 83 19.76 22.96 -5.91
CA GLU A 83 19.16 24.28 -6.15
C GLU A 83 18.89 24.56 -7.63
N SER A 84 19.75 24.04 -8.52
CA SER A 84 19.57 24.13 -9.97
C SER A 84 18.26 23.47 -10.43
N VAL A 85 17.89 22.33 -9.83
CA VAL A 85 16.65 21.62 -10.13
C VAL A 85 15.47 22.33 -9.46
N LYS A 86 15.60 22.72 -8.18
CA LYS A 86 14.55 23.44 -7.44
C LYS A 86 14.11 24.71 -8.17
N ALA A 87 15.05 25.45 -8.78
CA ALA A 87 14.76 26.67 -9.54
C ALA A 87 13.90 26.45 -10.82
N LEU A 88 13.75 25.20 -11.26
CA LEU A 88 12.90 24.84 -12.41
C LEU A 88 11.46 24.57 -12.02
N PHE A 89 11.18 24.32 -10.75
CA PHE A 89 9.88 23.91 -10.27
C PHE A 89 9.24 24.98 -9.38
N ARG A 90 7.91 25.00 -9.38
CA ARG A 90 7.13 25.78 -8.43
C ARG A 90 6.79 24.88 -7.23
N PRO A 91 7.28 25.20 -6.01
CA PRO A 91 6.98 24.37 -4.84
C PRO A 91 5.51 24.53 -4.43
N VAL A 92 4.89 23.40 -4.08
CA VAL A 92 3.57 23.33 -3.45
C VAL A 92 3.73 22.49 -2.19
N VAL A 93 3.28 23.02 -1.06
CA VAL A 93 3.44 22.33 0.24
C VAL A 93 2.09 21.79 0.69
N CYS A 94 2.00 20.47 0.78
CA CYS A 94 0.81 19.75 1.23
C CYS A 94 1.07 19.12 2.62
N ILE A 95 0.87 19.89 3.70
CA ILE A 95 1.27 19.46 5.05
C ILE A 95 0.21 18.57 5.73
N LEU A 96 -1.02 19.07 5.85
CA LEU A 96 -2.08 18.41 6.62
C LEU A 96 -3.36 18.31 5.80
N PRO A 97 -3.84 17.10 5.45
CA PRO A 97 -5.13 16.93 4.80
C PRO A 97 -6.28 17.13 5.79
N ASP A 98 -7.41 17.60 5.30
CA ASP A 98 -8.66 17.63 6.07
C ASP A 98 -9.30 16.23 6.10
N LEU A 99 -9.02 15.49 7.17
CA LEU A 99 -9.51 14.12 7.34
C LEU A 99 -11.03 14.06 7.52
N GLU A 100 -11.65 15.07 8.12
CA GLU A 100 -13.09 15.08 8.40
C GLU A 100 -13.86 15.26 7.08
N MET A 101 -13.43 16.20 6.24
CA MET A 101 -14.02 16.42 4.93
C MET A 101 -13.86 15.20 4.01
N ILE A 102 -12.69 14.55 4.01
CA ILE A 102 -12.46 13.33 3.24
C ILE A 102 -13.38 12.20 3.72
N CYS A 103 -13.48 11.96 5.03
CA CYS A 103 -14.38 10.97 5.60
C CYS A 103 -15.84 11.24 5.23
N LEU A 104 -16.28 12.50 5.36
CA LEU A 104 -17.65 12.91 5.03
C LEU A 104 -17.98 12.59 3.57
N ILE A 105 -17.13 13.02 2.62
CA ILE A 105 -17.36 12.81 1.20
C ILE A 105 -17.36 11.32 0.86
N SER A 106 -16.41 10.55 1.42
CA SER A 106 -16.31 9.11 1.17
C SER A 106 -17.55 8.37 1.69
N LEU A 107 -17.95 8.60 2.95
CA LEU A 107 -19.14 7.98 3.53
C LEU A 107 -20.40 8.37 2.75
N PHE A 108 -20.54 9.64 2.38
CA PHE A 108 -21.68 10.10 1.59
C PHE A 108 -21.73 9.42 0.22
N SER A 109 -20.58 9.25 -0.44
CA SER A 109 -20.48 8.55 -1.74
C SER A 109 -20.83 7.07 -1.65
N ASP A 110 -20.63 6.42 -0.50
CA ASP A 110 -21.01 5.04 -0.22
C ASP A 110 -22.47 4.88 0.24
N GLY A 111 -23.25 5.98 0.29
CA GLY A 111 -24.68 5.96 0.60
C GLY A 111 -25.03 6.09 2.09
N PHE A 112 -24.11 6.57 2.93
CA PHE A 112 -24.40 6.84 4.34
C PHE A 112 -25.19 8.15 4.49
N LEU A 113 -26.36 8.09 5.13
CA LEU A 113 -27.21 9.24 5.41
C LEU A 113 -26.69 10.08 6.57
N ALA A 114 -26.10 9.44 7.60
CA ALA A 114 -25.54 10.10 8.77
C ALA A 114 -24.04 10.45 8.61
N ALA A 115 -23.54 10.54 7.36
CA ALA A 115 -22.12 10.71 7.04
C ALA A 115 -21.42 11.84 7.82
N LYS A 116 -22.10 12.97 8.06
CA LYS A 116 -21.55 14.11 8.81
C LYS A 116 -21.21 13.77 10.26
N VAL A 117 -22.12 13.09 10.95
CA VAL A 117 -21.90 12.69 12.35
C VAL A 117 -20.85 11.59 12.42
N LEU A 118 -20.92 10.63 11.50
CA LEU A 118 -20.00 9.50 11.41
C LEU A 118 -18.56 9.93 11.10
N ALA A 119 -18.37 10.87 10.18
CA ALA A 119 -17.05 11.41 9.84
C ALA A 119 -16.38 12.06 11.05
N LYS A 120 -17.11 12.90 11.79
CA LYS A 120 -16.61 13.53 13.03
C LYS A 120 -16.26 12.49 14.09
N LYS A 121 -17.10 11.46 14.26
CA LYS A 121 -16.80 10.36 15.20
C LYS A 121 -15.50 9.66 14.82
N MET A 122 -15.35 9.30 13.55
CA MET A 122 -14.17 8.59 13.04
C MET A 122 -12.88 9.39 13.21
N THR A 123 -12.89 10.70 12.89
CA THR A 123 -11.70 11.54 13.04
C THR A 123 -11.33 11.75 14.50
N VAL A 124 -12.31 11.92 15.39
CA VAL A 124 -12.08 11.99 16.84
C VAL A 124 -11.49 10.68 17.36
N LEU A 125 -12.00 9.51 16.93
CA LEU A 125 -11.43 8.22 17.34
C LEU A 125 -9.95 8.10 16.96
N TYR A 126 -9.60 8.40 15.71
CA TYR A 126 -8.22 8.33 15.22
C TYR A 126 -7.30 9.31 15.94
N LYS A 127 -7.80 10.51 16.26
CA LYS A 127 -7.07 11.49 17.06
C LYS A 127 -6.80 10.96 18.48
N LEU A 128 -7.84 10.49 19.17
CA LEU A 128 -7.72 9.97 20.53
C LEU A 128 -6.83 8.71 20.58
N ALA A 129 -6.99 7.80 19.63
CA ALA A 129 -6.18 6.58 19.56
C ALA A 129 -4.69 6.91 19.33
N ARG A 130 -4.38 7.93 18.50
CA ARG A 130 -3.00 8.42 18.31
C ARG A 130 -2.40 9.03 19.59
N GLU A 131 -3.22 9.69 20.41
CA GLU A 131 -2.78 10.40 21.62
C GLU A 131 -2.68 9.48 22.85
N GLN A 132 -3.54 8.46 22.94
CA GLN A 132 -3.69 7.62 24.13
C GLN A 132 -3.04 6.24 24.02
N LEU A 133 -2.97 5.64 22.82
CA LEU A 133 -2.36 4.32 22.65
C LEU A 133 -0.83 4.42 22.64
N SER A 134 -0.17 3.29 22.91
CA SER A 134 1.28 3.23 22.89
C SER A 134 1.87 3.58 21.51
N LYS A 135 3.07 4.17 21.49
CA LYS A 135 3.77 4.53 20.25
C LYS A 135 4.44 3.30 19.65
N GLN A 136 3.74 2.61 18.75
CA GLN A 136 4.28 1.48 18.00
C GLN A 136 4.68 1.87 16.57
N PHE A 137 5.75 1.28 16.04
CA PHE A 137 6.23 1.55 14.67
C PHE A 137 5.22 1.12 13.58
N HIS A 138 4.39 0.13 13.85
CA HIS A 138 3.42 -0.41 12.91
C HIS A 138 2.02 0.23 13.01
N TYR A 139 1.82 1.19 13.94
CA TYR A 139 0.55 1.92 14.04
C TYR A 139 0.49 3.00 12.97
N ASP A 140 -0.52 2.91 12.10
CA ASP A 140 -0.78 3.85 11.02
C ASP A 140 -2.11 4.58 11.25
N TRP A 141 -2.00 5.82 11.73
CA TRP A 141 -3.11 6.77 11.89
C TRP A 141 -3.23 7.74 10.70
N GLY A 142 -2.50 7.49 9.61
CA GLY A 142 -2.50 8.33 8.42
C GLY A 142 -3.71 8.09 7.51
N LEU A 143 -3.73 8.84 6.40
CA LEU A 143 -4.83 8.81 5.43
C LEU A 143 -5.01 7.43 4.78
N ARG A 144 -3.94 6.64 4.63
CA ARG A 144 -4.01 5.28 4.07
C ARG A 144 -4.73 4.31 5.01
N GLY A 145 -4.46 4.39 6.31
CA GLY A 145 -5.21 3.65 7.32
C GLY A 145 -6.70 4.02 7.31
N LEU A 146 -6.99 5.32 7.27
CA LEU A 146 -8.34 5.88 7.25
C LEU A 146 -9.15 5.45 6.02
N THR A 147 -8.59 5.62 4.83
CA THR A 147 -9.23 5.24 3.55
C THR A 147 -9.51 3.74 3.44
N ALA A 148 -8.64 2.90 4.01
CA ALA A 148 -8.89 1.46 4.07
C ALA A 148 -10.11 1.11 4.93
N VAL A 149 -10.30 1.78 6.07
CA VAL A 149 -11.50 1.60 6.90
C VAL A 149 -12.75 2.09 6.17
N LEU A 150 -12.70 3.26 5.53
CA LEU A 150 -13.83 3.82 4.78
C LEU A 150 -14.29 2.87 3.67
N ARG A 151 -13.34 2.32 2.90
CA ARG A 151 -13.63 1.32 1.86
C ARG A 151 -14.32 0.07 2.44
N MET A 152 -13.83 -0.42 3.59
CA MET A 152 -14.44 -1.55 4.28
C MET A 152 -15.86 -1.23 4.76
N ALA A 153 -16.08 -0.05 5.34
CA ALA A 153 -17.40 0.40 5.77
C ALA A 153 -18.39 0.47 4.59
N GLY A 154 -17.96 0.97 3.43
CA GLY A 154 -18.77 0.97 2.21
C GLY A 154 -19.15 -0.44 1.72
N VAL A 155 -18.19 -1.39 1.74
CA VAL A 155 -18.46 -2.80 1.40
C VAL A 155 -19.47 -3.42 2.37
N LEU A 156 -19.28 -3.22 3.68
CA LEU A 156 -20.19 -3.74 4.70
C LEU A 156 -21.59 -3.13 4.59
N LYS A 157 -21.70 -1.82 4.28
CA LYS A 157 -22.99 -1.16 4.09
C LYS A 157 -23.75 -1.72 2.89
N ARG A 158 -23.06 -2.00 1.78
CA ARG A 158 -23.67 -2.63 0.60
C ARG A 158 -24.08 -4.09 0.84
N ALA A 159 -23.28 -4.83 1.59
CA ALA A 159 -23.58 -6.23 1.93
C ALA A 159 -24.74 -6.36 2.93
N SER A 160 -24.99 -5.34 3.75
CA SER A 160 -26.05 -5.37 4.77
C SER A 160 -26.74 -3.99 4.90
N PRO A 161 -27.66 -3.66 3.96
CA PRO A 161 -28.30 -2.35 3.90
C PRO A 161 -29.12 -1.99 5.14
N ASP A 162 -29.73 -3.00 5.78
CA ASP A 162 -30.66 -2.83 6.91
C ASP A 162 -29.96 -2.56 8.25
N ILE A 163 -28.65 -2.77 8.31
CA ILE A 163 -27.88 -2.53 9.54
C ILE A 163 -27.72 -1.01 9.75
N GLN A 164 -27.88 -0.58 11.00
CA GLN A 164 -27.64 0.79 11.41
C GLN A 164 -26.23 1.25 11.02
N GLU A 165 -26.14 2.42 10.39
CA GLU A 165 -24.88 2.95 9.87
C GLU A 165 -23.79 3.11 10.93
N ASN A 166 -24.18 3.49 12.15
CA ASN A 166 -23.27 3.56 13.30
C ASN A 166 -22.61 2.21 13.58
N LEU A 167 -23.38 1.12 13.53
CA LEU A 167 -22.89 -0.23 13.80
C LEU A 167 -21.97 -0.71 12.68
N VAL A 168 -22.32 -0.40 11.42
CA VAL A 168 -21.46 -0.71 10.26
C VAL A 168 -20.09 -0.02 10.39
N LEU A 169 -20.07 1.27 10.74
CA LEU A 169 -18.83 2.01 10.89
C LEU A 169 -18.02 1.52 12.11
N MET A 170 -18.68 1.32 13.25
CA MET A 170 -18.05 0.78 14.46
C MET A 170 -17.37 -0.57 14.16
N ARG A 171 -18.05 -1.45 13.43
CA ARG A 171 -17.53 -2.75 13.02
C ARG A 171 -16.31 -2.61 12.12
N ALA A 172 -16.39 -1.78 11.08
CA ALA A 172 -15.28 -1.52 10.17
C ALA A 172 -14.05 -0.98 10.91
N LEU A 173 -14.26 -0.05 11.85
CA LEU A 173 -13.20 0.54 12.68
C LEU A 173 -12.53 -0.50 13.58
N ARG A 174 -13.33 -1.35 14.22
CA ARG A 174 -12.83 -2.42 15.09
C ARG A 174 -12.05 -3.45 14.28
N ASP A 175 -12.70 -4.08 13.30
CA ASP A 175 -12.16 -5.25 12.60
C ASP A 175 -10.86 -4.90 11.81
N MET A 176 -10.74 -3.67 11.30
CA MET A 176 -9.54 -3.23 10.56
C MET A 176 -8.35 -2.86 11.47
N ASN A 177 -8.60 -2.44 12.71
CA ASN A 177 -7.55 -1.96 13.61
C ASN A 177 -7.17 -2.98 14.68
N TYR A 178 -8.12 -3.80 15.13
CA TYR A 178 -7.92 -4.83 16.15
C TYR A 178 -6.72 -5.76 15.87
N PRO A 179 -6.51 -6.28 14.64
CA PRO A 179 -5.38 -7.19 14.37
C PRO A 179 -4.00 -6.54 14.52
N LYS A 180 -3.92 -5.21 14.54
CA LYS A 180 -2.67 -4.45 14.59
C LYS A 180 -2.21 -4.15 16.00
N PHE A 181 -3.11 -4.17 16.99
CA PHE A 181 -2.78 -3.69 18.33
C PHE A 181 -1.97 -4.72 19.12
N VAL A 182 -1.07 -4.19 19.95
CA VAL A 182 -0.48 -4.98 21.03
C VAL A 182 -1.54 -5.27 22.08
N PHE A 183 -1.35 -6.37 22.83
CA PHE A 183 -2.32 -6.86 23.80
C PHE A 183 -2.80 -5.79 24.79
N ASP A 184 -1.88 -4.97 25.31
CA ASP A 184 -2.18 -3.93 26.30
C ASP A 184 -3.01 -2.76 25.75
N ASP A 185 -2.93 -2.48 24.44
CA ASP A 185 -3.65 -1.38 23.80
C ASP A 185 -5.07 -1.79 23.37
N VAL A 186 -5.35 -3.10 23.27
CA VAL A 186 -6.66 -3.62 22.84
C VAL A 186 -7.79 -3.14 23.76
N PRO A 187 -7.71 -3.27 25.09
CA PRO A 187 -8.77 -2.80 25.99
C PRO A 187 -8.98 -1.29 25.90
N LEU A 188 -7.90 -0.52 25.77
CA LEU A 188 -7.95 0.95 25.64
C LEU A 188 -8.71 1.36 24.37
N PHE A 189 -8.38 0.73 23.24
CA PHE A 189 -9.06 1.01 21.98
C PHE A 189 -10.54 0.59 22.01
N LEU A 190 -10.87 -0.55 22.61
CA LEU A 190 -12.27 -0.95 22.77
C LEU A 190 -13.06 0.02 23.66
N GLY A 191 -12.44 0.55 24.72
CA GLY A 191 -13.02 1.62 25.54
C GLY A 191 -13.31 2.88 24.73
N LEU A 192 -12.35 3.34 23.91
CA LEU A 192 -12.54 4.48 23.01
C LEU A 192 -13.69 4.27 22.02
N ILE A 193 -13.85 3.04 21.50
CA ILE A 193 -15.00 2.70 20.65
C ILE A 193 -16.31 2.78 21.44
N GLN A 194 -16.37 2.22 22.65
CA GLN A 194 -17.58 2.23 23.47
C GLN A 194 -18.02 3.65 23.86
N ASP A 195 -17.08 4.54 24.18
CA ASP A 195 -17.36 5.94 24.49
C ASP A 195 -17.96 6.70 23.29
N LEU A 196 -17.50 6.37 22.09
CA LEU A 196 -17.94 7.02 20.85
C LEU A 196 -19.25 6.45 20.29
N PHE A 197 -19.52 5.18 20.61
CA PHE A 197 -20.63 4.38 20.14
C PHE A 197 -21.36 3.72 21.33
N PRO A 198 -21.96 4.53 22.24
CA PRO A 198 -22.52 4.02 23.48
C PRO A 198 -23.75 3.13 23.22
N GLY A 199 -23.87 2.04 23.99
CA GLY A 199 -25.02 1.13 23.94
C GLY A 199 -25.13 0.29 22.67
N MET A 200 -24.06 0.19 21.87
CA MET A 200 -24.02 -0.68 20.69
C MET A 200 -23.09 -1.86 20.92
N ASP A 201 -23.67 -3.06 20.94
CA ASP A 201 -22.92 -4.29 20.88
C ASP A 201 -22.68 -4.68 19.43
N CYS A 202 -21.41 -4.84 19.06
CA CYS A 202 -21.05 -5.36 17.74
C CYS A 202 -20.67 -6.84 17.88
N PRO A 203 -21.56 -7.79 17.57
CA PRO A 203 -21.16 -9.18 17.50
C PRO A 203 -20.09 -9.35 16.41
N ARG A 204 -19.14 -10.25 16.65
CA ARG A 204 -18.18 -10.64 15.63
C ARG A 204 -18.90 -11.56 14.63
N VAL A 205 -18.72 -11.30 13.34
CA VAL A 205 -19.18 -12.25 12.33
C VAL A 205 -18.18 -13.38 12.24
N GLY A 206 -18.62 -14.58 12.56
CA GLY A 206 -17.83 -15.79 12.35
C GLY A 206 -17.84 -16.17 10.88
N TYR A 207 -16.81 -16.91 10.48
CA TYR A 207 -16.77 -17.65 9.22
C TYR A 207 -16.79 -19.14 9.56
N PRO A 208 -17.97 -19.76 9.79
CA PRO A 208 -18.05 -21.11 10.33
C PRO A 208 -17.31 -22.13 9.47
N ASP A 209 -17.51 -22.08 8.16
CA ASP A 209 -16.86 -22.99 7.20
C ASP A 209 -15.34 -22.81 7.19
N PHE A 210 -14.87 -21.56 7.29
CA PHE A 210 -13.45 -21.26 7.33
C PHE A 210 -12.82 -21.68 8.67
N ASN A 211 -13.50 -21.45 9.79
CA ASN A 211 -13.04 -21.89 11.11
C ASN A 211 -12.91 -23.41 11.15
N ALA A 212 -13.90 -24.14 10.63
CA ALA A 212 -13.85 -25.60 10.54
C ALA A 212 -12.67 -26.07 9.67
N ALA A 213 -12.43 -25.42 8.52
CA ALA A 213 -11.29 -25.72 7.65
C ALA A 213 -9.94 -25.42 8.31
N VAL A 214 -9.85 -24.37 9.14
CA VAL A 214 -8.64 -24.03 9.91
C VAL A 214 -8.36 -25.07 10.99
N GLU A 215 -9.38 -25.48 11.75
CA GLU A 215 -9.27 -26.54 12.76
C GLU A 215 -8.84 -27.86 12.12
N GLN A 216 -9.45 -28.22 10.98
CA GLN A 216 -9.06 -29.39 10.21
C GLN A 216 -7.58 -29.30 9.78
N ALA A 217 -7.16 -28.19 9.15
CA ALA A 217 -5.80 -28.00 8.68
C ALA A 217 -4.74 -28.05 9.80
N LEU A 218 -5.07 -27.60 11.02
CA LEU A 218 -4.20 -27.70 12.19
C LEU A 218 -4.11 -29.14 12.69
N SER A 219 -5.25 -29.84 12.78
CA SER A 219 -5.32 -31.22 13.25
C SER A 219 -4.57 -32.19 12.33
N GLU A 220 -4.66 -32.01 11.01
CA GLU A 220 -3.95 -32.83 10.01
C GLU A 220 -2.42 -32.72 10.13
N ASN A 221 -1.92 -31.62 10.70
CA ASN A 221 -0.50 -31.41 10.97
C ASN A 221 -0.07 -31.80 12.39
N ASN A 222 -0.96 -32.39 13.17
CA ASN A 222 -0.74 -32.73 14.57
C ASN A 222 -0.42 -31.50 15.45
N PHE A 223 -0.98 -30.33 15.14
CA PHE A 223 -0.93 -29.17 16.03
C PHE A 223 -2.02 -29.24 17.10
N VAL A 224 -1.75 -28.65 18.26
CA VAL A 224 -2.76 -28.43 19.31
C VAL A 224 -3.66 -27.28 18.89
N LEU A 225 -4.98 -27.46 19.02
CA LEU A 225 -5.96 -26.42 18.71
C LEU A 225 -5.97 -25.35 19.82
N LEU A 226 -5.37 -24.20 19.53
CA LEU A 226 -5.37 -23.03 20.39
C LEU A 226 -6.34 -21.98 19.83
N PRO A 227 -7.34 -21.50 20.60
CA PRO A 227 -8.28 -20.49 20.13
C PRO A 227 -7.61 -19.22 19.63
N GLU A 228 -6.53 -18.77 20.27
CA GLU A 228 -5.80 -17.57 19.83
C GLU A 228 -5.12 -17.79 18.48
N GLN A 229 -4.64 -19.01 18.20
CA GLN A 229 -4.00 -19.33 16.93
C GLN A 229 -5.01 -19.37 15.78
N ILE A 230 -6.19 -19.98 16.02
CA ILE A 230 -7.29 -19.99 15.06
C ILE A 230 -7.73 -18.56 14.77
N ASP A 231 -7.89 -17.75 15.81
CA ASP A 231 -8.25 -16.34 15.68
C ASP A 231 -7.26 -15.55 14.83
N LYS A 232 -5.95 -15.79 14.98
CA LYS A 232 -4.92 -15.14 14.15
C LYS A 232 -4.97 -15.54 12.68
N VAL A 233 -5.32 -16.79 12.36
CA VAL A 233 -5.53 -17.22 10.97
C VAL A 233 -6.75 -16.51 10.36
N VAL A 234 -7.84 -16.37 11.13
CA VAL A 234 -9.04 -15.64 10.69
C VAL A 234 -8.73 -14.15 10.48
N GLN A 235 -8.01 -13.51 11.42
CA GLN A 235 -7.59 -12.11 11.29
C GLN A 235 -6.72 -11.89 10.04
N MET A 236 -5.81 -12.82 9.74
CA MET A 236 -5.00 -12.78 8.53
C MET A 236 -5.89 -12.87 7.27
N TYR A 237 -6.86 -13.80 7.27
CA TYR A 237 -7.80 -13.98 6.17
C TYR A 237 -8.64 -12.72 5.91
N GLU A 238 -9.23 -12.15 6.95
CA GLU A 238 -10.00 -10.90 6.89
C GLU A 238 -9.16 -9.72 6.38
N THR A 239 -7.91 -9.61 6.87
CA THR A 239 -6.99 -8.55 6.44
C THR A 239 -6.67 -8.68 4.95
N MET A 240 -6.40 -9.90 4.47
CA MET A 240 -6.11 -10.19 3.05
C MET A 240 -7.30 -9.99 2.12
N MET A 241 -8.54 -9.99 2.61
CA MET A 241 -9.70 -9.61 1.78
C MET A 241 -9.72 -8.12 1.45
N THR A 242 -9.16 -7.28 2.32
CA THR A 242 -9.23 -5.82 2.18
C THR A 242 -7.98 -5.20 1.58
N ARG A 243 -6.84 -5.90 1.68
CA ARG A 243 -5.53 -5.42 1.25
C ARG A 243 -4.81 -6.49 0.43
N HIS A 244 -4.08 -6.03 -0.59
CA HIS A 244 -3.28 -6.91 -1.46
C HIS A 244 -2.02 -7.46 -0.77
N SER A 245 -1.51 -6.75 0.25
CA SER A 245 -0.33 -7.14 1.02
C SER A 245 -0.61 -7.06 2.51
N THR A 246 -0.10 -8.04 3.25
CA THR A 246 -0.24 -8.16 4.70
C THR A 246 1.13 -8.49 5.31
N MET A 247 1.46 -7.84 6.42
CA MET A 247 2.68 -8.12 7.18
C MET A 247 2.33 -8.90 8.45
N ILE A 248 3.06 -9.97 8.73
CA ILE A 248 2.90 -10.76 9.96
C ILE A 248 4.07 -10.46 10.87
N VAL A 249 3.79 -9.70 11.92
CA VAL A 249 4.79 -9.27 12.90
C VAL A 249 4.66 -10.13 14.15
N GLY A 250 5.79 -10.59 14.67
CA GLY A 250 5.83 -11.39 15.89
C GLY A 250 7.25 -11.88 16.20
N PRO A 251 7.49 -12.35 17.43
CA PRO A 251 8.81 -12.79 17.86
C PRO A 251 9.31 -14.03 17.11
N THR A 252 10.61 -14.32 17.23
CA THR A 252 11.20 -15.57 16.78
C THR A 252 10.53 -16.75 17.49
N GLY A 253 10.16 -17.79 16.73
CA GLY A 253 9.43 -18.94 17.28
C GLY A 253 7.95 -18.69 17.57
N GLY A 254 7.40 -17.50 17.31
CA GLY A 254 6.00 -17.15 17.59
C GLY A 254 4.94 -17.77 16.66
N GLY A 255 5.25 -18.84 15.93
CA GLY A 255 4.27 -19.56 15.10
C GLY A 255 3.80 -18.85 13.81
N LYS A 256 4.46 -17.77 13.38
CA LYS A 256 4.10 -17.00 12.16
C LYS A 256 3.95 -17.89 10.91
N THR A 257 4.94 -18.75 10.68
CA THR A 257 4.95 -19.70 9.55
C THR A 257 3.79 -20.68 9.62
N VAL A 258 3.40 -21.11 10.83
CA VAL A 258 2.25 -21.99 11.02
C VAL A 258 0.97 -21.28 10.61
N VAL A 259 0.77 -20.02 11.03
CA VAL A 259 -0.41 -19.22 10.64
C VAL A 259 -0.54 -19.09 9.12
N ILE A 260 0.56 -18.76 8.42
CA ILE A 260 0.58 -18.60 6.95
C ILE A 260 0.26 -19.93 6.25
N ASN A 261 0.91 -21.01 6.68
CA ASN A 261 0.72 -22.32 6.06
C ASN A 261 -0.69 -22.87 6.32
N THR A 262 -1.22 -22.68 7.52
CA THR A 262 -2.59 -23.06 7.88
C THR A 262 -3.61 -22.30 7.04
N LEU A 263 -3.42 -21.00 6.80
CA LEU A 263 -4.28 -20.23 5.89
C LEU A 263 -4.34 -20.86 4.49
N CYS A 264 -3.18 -21.18 3.92
CA CYS A 264 -3.10 -21.74 2.57
C CYS A 264 -3.81 -23.10 2.48
N ARG A 265 -3.64 -23.94 3.51
CA ARG A 265 -4.29 -25.25 3.58
C ARG A 265 -5.79 -25.16 3.79
N ALA A 266 -6.25 -24.29 4.70
CA ALA A 266 -7.67 -24.04 4.92
C ALA A 266 -8.37 -23.57 3.63
N GLN A 267 -7.72 -22.71 2.84
CA GLN A 267 -8.22 -22.32 1.52
C GLN A 267 -8.29 -23.51 0.56
N GLY A 268 -7.28 -24.39 0.55
CA GLY A 268 -7.28 -25.62 -0.23
C GLY A 268 -8.43 -26.57 0.13
N ILE A 269 -8.73 -26.74 1.43
CA ILE A 269 -9.86 -27.53 1.92
C ILE A 269 -11.19 -26.96 1.43
N LEU A 270 -11.31 -25.63 1.33
CA LEU A 270 -12.48 -24.94 0.78
C LEU A 270 -12.51 -24.90 -0.77
N ASN A 271 -11.85 -25.85 -1.43
CA ASN A 271 -11.76 -25.94 -2.89
C ASN A 271 -11.16 -24.70 -3.58
N LEU A 272 -10.30 -23.96 -2.87
CA LEU A 272 -9.56 -22.84 -3.42
C LEU A 272 -8.06 -23.11 -3.28
N PRO A 273 -7.45 -23.87 -4.21
CA PRO A 273 -6.03 -24.20 -4.14
C PRO A 273 -5.19 -22.94 -4.01
N THR A 274 -4.36 -22.89 -2.96
CA THR A 274 -3.49 -21.75 -2.67
C THR A 274 -2.04 -22.17 -2.80
N LYS A 275 -1.30 -21.49 -3.69
CA LYS A 275 0.13 -21.68 -3.89
C LYS A 275 0.90 -20.55 -3.21
N LEU A 276 1.96 -20.93 -2.49
CA LEU A 276 2.84 -20.00 -1.80
C LEU A 276 4.22 -20.02 -2.49
N PHE A 277 4.74 -18.84 -2.80
CA PHE A 277 6.04 -18.65 -3.44
C PHE A 277 6.95 -17.89 -2.46
N PRO A 278 7.68 -18.60 -1.59
CA PRO A 278 8.57 -17.97 -0.63
C PRO A 278 9.83 -17.45 -1.32
N VAL A 279 10.19 -16.21 -1.01
CA VAL A 279 11.39 -15.52 -1.48
C VAL A 279 12.05 -14.86 -0.28
N ASN A 280 13.35 -15.09 -0.09
CA ASN A 280 14.13 -14.30 0.85
C ASN A 280 14.77 -13.13 0.09
N PRO A 281 14.26 -11.89 0.24
CA PRO A 281 14.74 -10.74 -0.54
C PRO A 281 16.18 -10.34 -0.17
N LYS A 282 16.68 -10.74 1.02
CA LYS A 282 18.05 -10.45 1.46
C LYS A 282 19.06 -11.53 1.04
N ALA A 283 18.62 -12.65 0.48
CA ALA A 283 19.52 -13.70 0.01
C ALA A 283 20.22 -13.35 -1.32
N CYS A 284 19.73 -12.33 -2.03
CA CYS A 284 20.28 -11.86 -3.30
C CYS A 284 20.42 -10.33 -3.29
N THR A 285 21.19 -9.81 -4.24
CA THR A 285 21.31 -8.36 -4.42
C THR A 285 20.01 -7.77 -4.98
N VAL A 286 19.78 -6.46 -4.77
CA VAL A 286 18.60 -5.77 -5.32
C VAL A 286 18.50 -5.93 -6.85
N ILE A 287 19.66 -5.94 -7.52
CA ILE A 287 19.77 -6.16 -8.97
C ILE A 287 19.32 -7.56 -9.36
N GLU A 288 19.76 -8.60 -8.64
CA GLU A 288 19.32 -9.97 -8.92
C GLU A 288 17.85 -10.19 -8.58
N LEU A 289 17.32 -9.46 -7.58
CA LEU A 289 15.91 -9.56 -7.18
C LEU A 289 14.97 -8.95 -8.23
N TYR A 290 15.23 -7.71 -8.67
CA TYR A 290 14.33 -6.96 -9.57
C TYR A 290 14.73 -7.04 -11.05
N GLY A 291 16.02 -7.22 -11.32
CA GLY A 291 16.59 -7.17 -12.66
C GLY A 291 17.34 -5.87 -12.92
N ILE A 292 18.05 -5.84 -14.05
CA ILE A 292 18.85 -4.68 -14.46
C ILE A 292 18.81 -4.51 -15.98
N LEU A 293 18.77 -3.26 -16.41
CA LEU A 293 19.01 -2.88 -17.79
C LEU A 293 20.50 -2.68 -18.01
N ASP A 294 21.10 -3.46 -18.91
CA ASP A 294 22.49 -3.26 -19.29
C ASP A 294 22.65 -1.91 -19.99
N THR A 295 23.51 -1.04 -19.45
CA THR A 295 23.70 0.32 -19.98
C THR A 295 24.43 0.37 -21.33
N SER A 296 25.16 -0.68 -21.66
CA SER A 296 25.95 -0.82 -22.89
C SER A 296 25.15 -1.47 -24.01
N THR A 297 24.50 -2.61 -23.74
CA THR A 297 23.72 -3.33 -24.76
C THR A 297 22.28 -2.86 -24.85
N ARG A 298 21.76 -2.22 -23.79
CA ARG A 298 20.33 -1.89 -23.61
C ARG A 298 19.41 -3.10 -23.50
N ASP A 299 19.97 -4.26 -23.17
CA ASP A 299 19.18 -5.46 -22.92
C ASP A 299 18.71 -5.51 -21.47
N TRP A 300 17.47 -5.94 -21.27
CA TRP A 300 16.90 -6.13 -19.95
C TRP A 300 17.16 -7.55 -19.45
N THR A 301 17.81 -7.66 -18.30
CA THR A 301 17.95 -8.93 -17.58
C THR A 301 16.92 -8.99 -16.47
N ASP A 302 16.00 -9.96 -16.54
CA ASP A 302 14.98 -10.15 -15.53
C ASP A 302 15.56 -10.65 -14.20
N GLY A 303 15.10 -10.04 -13.10
CA GLY A 303 15.40 -10.52 -11.75
C GLY A 303 14.52 -11.68 -11.31
N LEU A 304 14.87 -12.29 -10.17
CA LEU A 304 14.17 -13.41 -9.56
C LEU A 304 12.70 -13.07 -9.28
N LEU A 305 12.43 -11.95 -8.61
CA LEU A 305 11.07 -11.52 -8.28
C LEU A 305 10.28 -11.18 -9.55
N SER A 306 10.91 -10.51 -10.51
CA SER A 306 10.28 -10.15 -11.79
C SER A 306 9.83 -11.40 -12.57
N ASN A 307 10.65 -12.45 -12.57
CA ASN A 307 10.30 -13.75 -13.17
C ASN A 307 9.16 -14.44 -12.42
N ILE A 308 9.25 -14.55 -11.10
CA ILE A 308 8.21 -15.14 -10.25
C ILE A 308 6.87 -14.39 -10.43
N PHE A 309 6.91 -13.07 -10.39
CA PHE A 309 5.74 -12.21 -10.56
C PHE A 309 5.10 -12.41 -11.93
N ARG A 310 5.89 -12.47 -13.01
CA ARG A 310 5.38 -12.74 -14.35
C ARG A 310 4.74 -14.12 -14.45
N GLU A 311 5.35 -15.14 -13.86
CA GLU A 311 4.82 -16.51 -13.86
C GLU A 311 3.50 -16.61 -13.10
N ILE A 312 3.42 -15.99 -11.92
CA ILE A 312 2.23 -15.98 -11.07
C ILE A 312 1.07 -15.24 -11.71
N ASN A 313 1.34 -14.21 -12.53
CA ASN A 313 0.29 -13.47 -13.24
C ASN A 313 -0.14 -14.10 -14.58
N ARG A 314 0.43 -15.26 -14.97
CA ARG A 314 -0.05 -15.98 -16.15
C ARG A 314 -1.50 -16.45 -15.95
N PRO A 315 -2.37 -16.34 -16.98
CA PRO A 315 -3.74 -16.82 -16.90
C PRO A 315 -3.81 -18.28 -16.46
N THR A 316 -4.76 -18.60 -15.59
CA THR A 316 -5.05 -19.97 -15.15
C THR A 316 -6.45 -20.38 -15.55
N GLU A 317 -6.60 -21.61 -16.01
CA GLU A 317 -7.92 -22.20 -16.28
C GLU A 317 -8.69 -22.53 -14.99
N ARG A 318 -7.96 -22.74 -13.89
CA ARG A 318 -8.53 -23.05 -12.57
C ARG A 318 -8.52 -21.81 -11.69
N GLN A 319 -9.56 -21.69 -10.87
CA GLN A 319 -9.62 -20.69 -9.80
C GLN A 319 -8.66 -21.11 -8.69
N GLU A 320 -7.50 -20.45 -8.62
CA GLU A 320 -6.49 -20.67 -7.59
C GLU A 320 -6.00 -19.34 -7.03
N ARG A 321 -5.50 -19.35 -5.79
CA ARG A 321 -4.82 -18.19 -5.19
C ARG A 321 -3.31 -18.42 -5.23
N ARG A 322 -2.57 -17.35 -5.49
CA ARG A 322 -1.12 -17.35 -5.56
C ARG A 322 -0.59 -16.22 -4.68
N TYR A 323 0.22 -16.56 -3.70
CA TYR A 323 0.82 -15.58 -2.79
C TYR A 323 2.34 -15.61 -2.91
N ILE A 324 2.94 -14.44 -3.03
CA ILE A 324 4.40 -14.27 -2.87
C ILE A 324 4.64 -13.99 -1.39
N LEU A 325 5.47 -14.80 -0.74
CA LEU A 325 5.87 -14.60 0.65
C LEU A 325 7.29 -14.06 0.68
N PHE A 326 7.46 -12.84 1.17
CA PHE A 326 8.77 -12.30 1.48
C PHE A 326 9.18 -12.76 2.88
N ASP A 327 9.99 -13.81 2.96
CA ASP A 327 10.47 -14.38 4.22
C ASP A 327 11.85 -13.82 4.57
N GLY A 328 11.85 -12.70 5.29
CA GLY A 328 13.06 -12.02 5.71
C GLY A 328 12.79 -10.65 6.32
N ASP A 329 13.84 -10.04 6.84
CA ASP A 329 13.75 -8.70 7.42
C ASP A 329 13.46 -7.64 6.35
N VAL A 330 12.63 -6.67 6.73
CA VAL A 330 12.30 -5.53 5.88
C VAL A 330 13.43 -4.49 5.94
N ASP A 331 13.85 -4.03 4.77
CA ASP A 331 14.80 -2.94 4.60
C ASP A 331 14.28 -2.01 3.49
N ALA A 332 14.46 -0.70 3.68
CA ALA A 332 14.08 0.33 2.72
C ALA A 332 14.70 0.09 1.33
N LEU A 333 15.90 -0.49 1.27
CA LEU A 333 16.60 -0.73 0.01
C LEU A 333 15.86 -1.64 -0.97
N TRP A 334 15.12 -2.64 -0.49
CA TRP A 334 14.42 -3.58 -1.38
C TRP A 334 12.91 -3.37 -1.38
N ILE A 335 12.31 -2.99 -0.24
CA ILE A 335 10.84 -2.90 -0.11
C ILE A 335 10.24 -1.72 -0.88
N GLU A 336 11.06 -0.70 -1.17
CA GLU A 336 10.61 0.53 -1.84
C GLU A 336 10.82 0.54 -3.37
N ASN A 337 11.28 -0.57 -3.96
CA ASN A 337 11.38 -0.76 -5.43
C ASN A 337 10.16 -1.49 -5.99
#